data_AF-E1VIB3-F1
#
_entry.id   AF-E1VIB3-F1
#
_cell.length_a   1.000
_cell.length_b   1.000
_cell.length_c   1.000
_cell.angle_alpha   90.00
_cell.angle_beta   90.00
_cell.angle_gamma   90.00
#
_symmetry.space_group_name_H-M   'P 1'
#
loop_
_entity.id
_entity.type
_entity.pdbx_description
1 polymer ?
#
loop_
_entity_poly.entity_id
_entity_poly.type
_entity_poly.pdbx_seq_one_letter_code
_entity_poly.pdbx_strand_id
1 'polypeptide(L)'
;MITGYNVTLISLWGFSALLTVEQKRKMISTLAHSLGDTLKGAHALVATAESCTGGWLAEAITEVPGCSEWFDCAFISYSNQAKKELLGVKASSLERNGAVSEKVVCEMVRGALKRSKASYAVAISGIAGPSGGTDEKPIGTVWFAWGARQKIDAVCMRFEGDRQDIRASAVLFALQGLIARVRSWRDNPQEKAKPRELPPLLPPVAAASVGAAELAPADTVAAPAVPAVPESVESVESVESVESVQPKNGTEPHCGEPSGYVDANACVTEKSAGDVMPEGAAEPHELPLAEEGAISSGNGLQQKLVVTL
;
A
#
# COMPACT_ATOMS: atom_id res chain seq x y z
N MET A 1 12.87 -26.87 15.42
CA MET A 1 13.63 -25.75 16.02
C MET A 1 12.95 -24.46 15.63
N ILE A 2 12.11 -23.93 16.52
CA ILE A 2 11.33 -22.70 16.34
C ILE A 2 12.22 -21.58 16.89
N THR A 3 12.88 -20.83 16.01
CA THR A 3 13.86 -19.80 16.40
C THR A 3 13.13 -18.54 16.89
N GLY A 4 13.61 -17.97 18.00
CA GLY A 4 12.94 -17.02 18.89
C GLY A 4 12.54 -15.64 18.35
N TYR A 5 12.37 -15.46 17.04
CA TYR A 5 11.94 -14.19 16.43
C TYR A 5 10.44 -13.91 16.61
N ASN A 6 9.61 -14.94 16.80
CA ASN A 6 8.16 -14.76 16.98
C ASN A 6 7.80 -14.05 18.30
N VAL A 7 8.58 -14.25 19.37
CA VAL A 7 8.21 -13.71 20.69
C VAL A 7 8.40 -12.19 20.76
N THR A 8 9.47 -11.65 20.16
CA THR A 8 9.76 -10.19 20.18
C THR A 8 8.85 -9.37 19.27
N LEU A 9 8.41 -9.95 18.14
CA LEU A 9 7.44 -9.29 17.24
C LEU A 9 6.06 -9.20 17.90
N ILE A 10 5.61 -10.27 18.57
CA ILE A 10 4.29 -10.31 19.25
C ILE A 10 4.22 -9.27 20.39
N SER A 11 5.29 -9.04 21.15
CA SER A 11 5.30 -8.04 22.23
C SER A 11 5.22 -6.58 21.74
N LEU A 12 5.66 -6.30 20.51
CA LEU A 12 5.59 -4.95 19.91
C LEU A 12 4.24 -4.66 19.24
N TRP A 13 3.47 -5.69 18.89
CA TRP A 13 2.15 -5.53 18.25
C TRP A 13 1.11 -4.85 19.13
N GLY A 14 1.14 -5.12 20.44
CA GLY A 14 0.22 -4.48 21.40
C GLY A 14 0.34 -2.96 21.43
N PHE A 15 1.54 -2.40 21.18
CA PHE A 15 1.74 -0.96 21.12
C PHE A 15 1.30 -0.36 19.78
N SER A 16 1.46 -1.08 18.67
CA SER A 16 1.05 -0.57 17.35
C SER A 16 -0.47 -0.42 17.20
N ALA A 17 -1.26 -1.21 17.95
CA ALA A 17 -2.71 -1.11 17.94
C ALA A 17 -3.22 0.25 18.50
N LEU A 18 -2.44 0.87 19.38
CA LEU A 18 -2.77 2.15 20.03
C LEU A 18 -2.35 3.38 19.22
N LEU A 19 -1.62 3.19 18.12
CA LEU A 19 -1.17 4.29 17.28
C LEU A 19 -2.28 4.81 16.39
N THR A 20 -2.32 6.13 16.20
CA THR A 20 -3.17 6.75 15.19
C THR A 20 -2.69 6.40 13.79
N VAL A 21 -3.57 6.50 12.79
CA VAL A 21 -3.20 6.31 11.38
C VAL A 21 -2.05 7.23 10.96
N GLU A 22 -2.01 8.46 11.49
CA GLU A 22 -0.93 9.42 11.20
C GLU A 22 0.42 8.97 11.77
N GLN A 23 0.43 8.46 13.00
CA GLN A 23 1.64 7.86 13.59
C GLN A 23 2.09 6.62 12.80
N LYS A 24 1.15 5.78 12.37
CA LYS A 24 1.44 4.62 11.52
C LYS A 24 2.05 5.06 10.17
N ARG A 25 1.55 6.13 9.52
CA ARG A 25 2.15 6.67 8.28
C ARG A 25 3.62 7.07 8.46
N LYS A 26 3.93 7.79 9.54
CA LYS A 26 5.32 8.18 9.84
C LYS A 26 6.21 6.96 10.01
N MET A 27 5.75 5.94 10.73
CA MET A 27 6.49 4.67 10.88
C MET A 27 6.64 3.91 9.56
N ILE A 28 5.59 3.88 8.73
CA ILE A 28 5.63 3.27 7.39
C ILE A 28 6.74 3.93 6.56
N SER A 29 6.80 5.26 6.54
CA SER A 29 7.86 6.00 5.83
C SER A 29 9.25 5.65 6.36
N THR A 30 9.45 5.61 7.69
CA THR A 30 10.73 5.20 8.30
C THR A 30 11.11 3.76 7.92
N LEU A 31 10.16 2.83 7.93
CA LEU A 31 10.40 1.45 7.57
C LEU A 31 10.67 1.27 6.07
N ALA A 32 10.03 2.05 5.20
CA ALA A 32 10.31 2.04 3.77
C ALA A 32 11.75 2.46 3.47
N HIS A 33 12.27 3.49 4.15
CA HIS A 33 13.68 3.88 4.06
C HIS A 33 14.61 2.74 4.53
N SER A 34 14.31 2.15 5.69
CA SER A 34 15.09 1.03 6.23
C SER A 34 15.08 -0.21 5.33
N LEU A 35 13.96 -0.46 4.66
CA LEU A 35 13.85 -1.51 3.65
C LEU A 35 14.77 -1.23 2.46
N GLY A 36 14.77 0.01 1.95
CA GLY A 36 15.65 0.43 0.86
C GLY A 36 17.13 0.21 1.20
N ASP A 37 17.57 0.63 2.39
CA ASP A 37 18.95 0.39 2.83
C ASP A 37 19.28 -1.10 2.96
N THR A 38 18.33 -1.88 3.49
CA THR A 38 18.48 -3.33 3.64
C THR A 38 18.61 -4.03 2.27
N LEU A 39 17.82 -3.63 1.26
CA LEU A 39 17.84 -4.21 -0.08
C LEU A 39 19.06 -3.76 -0.91
N LYS A 40 19.45 -2.47 -0.82
CA LYS A 40 20.70 -1.96 -1.42
C LYS A 40 21.91 -2.73 -0.90
N GLY A 41 22.00 -2.93 0.41
CA GLY A 41 23.06 -3.73 1.04
C GLY A 41 23.01 -5.22 0.71
N ALA A 42 21.91 -5.71 0.12
CA ALA A 42 21.77 -7.07 -0.38
C ALA A 42 21.91 -7.17 -1.91
N HIS A 43 22.11 -6.05 -2.62
CA HIS A 43 22.05 -5.96 -4.09
C HIS A 43 20.83 -6.67 -4.68
N ALA A 44 19.66 -6.45 -4.08
CA ALA A 44 18.45 -7.19 -4.38
C ALA A 44 17.29 -6.26 -4.74
N LEU A 45 16.44 -6.74 -5.64
CA LEU A 45 15.18 -6.10 -6.00
C LEU A 45 14.01 -6.73 -5.22
N VAL A 46 12.97 -5.94 -4.94
CA VAL A 46 11.70 -6.39 -4.36
C VAL A 46 10.49 -6.11 -5.26
N ALA A 47 9.50 -6.99 -5.23
CA ALA A 47 8.18 -6.77 -5.82
C ALA A 47 7.06 -6.93 -4.78
N THR A 48 5.93 -6.24 -4.96
CA THR A 48 4.77 -6.33 -4.05
C THR A 48 3.55 -6.92 -4.76
N ALA A 49 2.70 -7.64 -4.03
CA ALA A 49 1.40 -8.12 -4.48
C ALA A 49 0.32 -7.74 -3.48
N GLU A 50 -0.52 -6.76 -3.82
CA GLU A 50 -1.46 -6.14 -2.89
C GLU A 50 -2.91 -6.42 -3.26
N SER A 51 -3.76 -6.55 -2.25
CA SER A 51 -5.21 -6.60 -2.39
C SER A 51 -5.86 -5.53 -1.50
N CYS A 52 -6.09 -5.81 -0.21
CA CYS A 52 -6.83 -4.90 0.67
C CYS A 52 -6.11 -3.58 0.99
N THR A 53 -4.78 -3.53 0.86
CA THR A 53 -3.98 -2.31 1.01
C THR A 53 -4.03 -1.41 -0.21
N GLY A 54 -4.48 -1.91 -1.38
CA GLY A 54 -4.81 -1.09 -2.54
C GLY A 54 -3.64 -0.31 -3.16
N GLY A 55 -2.40 -0.75 -2.98
CA GLY A 55 -1.21 -0.07 -3.49
C GLY A 55 -0.48 0.79 -2.46
N TRP A 56 -0.96 0.85 -1.21
CA TRP A 56 -0.33 1.67 -0.17
C TRP A 56 1.07 1.16 0.21
N LEU A 57 1.34 -0.15 0.14
CA LEU A 57 2.71 -0.62 0.35
C LEU A 57 3.64 -0.16 -0.79
N ALA A 58 3.17 -0.25 -2.05
CA ALA A 58 3.91 0.26 -3.20
C ALA A 58 4.13 1.78 -3.12
N GLU A 59 3.10 2.55 -2.76
CA GLU A 59 3.18 4.00 -2.52
C GLU A 59 4.31 4.32 -1.53
N ALA A 60 4.27 3.72 -0.33
CA ALA A 60 5.27 3.95 0.71
C ALA A 60 6.70 3.61 0.26
N ILE A 61 6.86 2.58 -0.56
CA ILE A 61 8.16 2.23 -1.17
C ILE A 61 8.59 3.31 -2.17
N THR A 62 7.67 3.75 -3.03
CA THR A 62 7.97 4.74 -4.08
C THR A 62 8.17 6.16 -3.56
N GLU A 63 7.69 6.48 -2.36
CA GLU A 63 7.99 7.74 -1.68
C GLU A 63 9.47 7.90 -1.32
N VAL A 64 10.22 6.79 -1.21
CA VAL A 64 11.65 6.82 -0.89
C VAL A 64 12.44 7.24 -2.14
N PRO A 65 13.22 8.34 -2.10
CA PRO A 65 14.09 8.73 -3.21
C PRO A 65 15.09 7.61 -3.57
N GLY A 66 15.25 7.35 -4.87
CA GLY A 66 16.13 6.27 -5.36
C GLY A 66 15.53 4.85 -5.24
N CYS A 67 14.22 4.71 -5.00
CA CYS A 67 13.57 3.40 -4.93
C CYS A 67 13.74 2.54 -6.20
N SER A 68 13.98 3.16 -7.36
CA SER A 68 14.24 2.46 -8.63
C SER A 68 15.46 1.53 -8.60
N GLU A 69 16.39 1.71 -7.66
CA GLU A 69 17.56 0.83 -7.49
C GLU A 69 17.22 -0.52 -6.85
N TRP A 70 16.10 -0.60 -6.11
CA TRP A 70 15.77 -1.76 -5.27
C TRP A 70 14.31 -2.20 -5.32
N PHE A 71 13.43 -1.46 -5.99
CA PHE A 71 12.03 -1.79 -6.22
C PHE A 71 11.79 -2.06 -7.71
N ASP A 72 11.25 -3.25 -8.04
CA ASP A 72 11.03 -3.67 -9.43
C ASP A 72 9.61 -3.33 -9.92
N CYS A 73 8.58 -3.84 -9.22
CA CYS A 73 7.18 -3.64 -9.61
C CYS A 73 6.19 -3.96 -8.49
N ALA A 74 4.95 -3.50 -8.67
CA ALA A 74 3.80 -3.85 -7.85
C ALA A 74 2.70 -4.52 -8.66
N PHE A 75 2.01 -5.48 -8.05
CA PHE A 75 0.81 -6.12 -8.55
C PHE A 75 -0.37 -5.81 -7.65
N ILE A 76 -1.25 -4.90 -8.05
CA ILE A 76 -2.49 -4.62 -7.32
C ILE A 76 -3.59 -5.53 -7.89
N SER A 77 -3.94 -6.58 -7.15
CA SER A 77 -4.83 -7.67 -7.59
C SER A 77 -6.05 -7.81 -6.68
N TYR A 78 -6.95 -6.83 -6.70
CA TYR A 78 -8.09 -6.78 -5.78
C TYR A 78 -9.10 -7.92 -6.01
N SER A 79 -9.49 -8.17 -7.26
CA SER A 79 -10.47 -9.21 -7.61
C SER A 79 -9.84 -10.60 -7.70
N ASN A 80 -10.68 -11.64 -7.56
CA ASN A 80 -10.27 -13.02 -7.81
C ASN A 80 -9.75 -13.22 -9.24
N GLN A 81 -10.35 -12.53 -10.23
CA GLN A 81 -9.89 -12.57 -11.61
C GLN A 81 -8.49 -11.97 -11.76
N ALA A 82 -8.24 -10.79 -11.17
CA ALA A 82 -6.93 -10.16 -11.20
C ALA A 82 -5.85 -11.01 -10.53
N LYS A 83 -6.16 -11.70 -9.42
CA LYS A 83 -5.24 -12.66 -8.78
C LYS A 83 -4.84 -13.81 -9.73
N LYS A 84 -5.79 -14.32 -10.51
CA LYS A 84 -5.53 -15.37 -11.51
C LYS A 84 -4.67 -14.84 -12.66
N GLU A 85 -5.07 -13.73 -13.26
CA GLU A 85 -4.42 -13.18 -14.47
C GLU A 85 -3.02 -12.63 -14.18
N LEU A 86 -2.93 -11.74 -13.18
CA LEU A 86 -1.69 -11.02 -12.89
C LEU A 86 -0.68 -11.87 -12.14
N LEU A 87 -1.14 -12.79 -11.29
CA LEU A 87 -0.26 -13.54 -10.37
C LEU A 87 -0.30 -15.06 -10.57
N GLY A 88 -1.19 -15.58 -11.43
CA GLY A 88 -1.30 -17.03 -11.65
C GLY A 88 -1.83 -17.79 -10.43
N VAL A 89 -2.59 -17.13 -9.54
CA VAL A 89 -3.31 -17.80 -8.46
C VAL A 89 -4.28 -18.81 -9.07
N LYS A 90 -4.38 -20.01 -8.48
CA LYS A 90 -5.23 -21.08 -9.03
C LYS A 90 -6.69 -20.83 -8.68
N ALA A 91 -7.59 -21.04 -9.66
CA ALA A 91 -9.04 -20.99 -9.42
C ALA A 91 -9.46 -21.92 -8.28
N SER A 92 -8.93 -23.14 -8.23
CA SER A 92 -9.23 -24.13 -7.19
C SER A 92 -8.71 -23.75 -5.80
N SER A 93 -7.71 -22.88 -5.69
CA SER A 93 -7.26 -22.32 -4.40
C SER A 93 -8.22 -21.23 -3.93
N LEU A 94 -8.69 -20.38 -4.84
CA LEU A 94 -9.69 -19.34 -4.54
C LEU A 94 -11.04 -19.95 -4.13
N GLU A 95 -11.49 -20.98 -4.83
CA GLU A 95 -12.76 -21.68 -4.55
C GLU A 95 -12.74 -22.40 -3.20
N ARG A 96 -11.65 -23.13 -2.88
CA ARG A 96 -11.59 -23.95 -1.67
C ARG A 96 -11.19 -23.18 -0.42
N ASN A 97 -10.29 -22.21 -0.55
CA ASN A 97 -9.70 -21.53 0.60
C ASN A 97 -10.18 -20.08 0.76
N GLY A 98 -10.77 -19.49 -0.29
CA GLY A 98 -11.07 -18.07 -0.37
C GLY A 98 -9.84 -17.20 -0.60
N ALA A 99 -10.06 -15.97 -1.06
CA ALA A 99 -9.00 -15.01 -1.38
C ALA A 99 -8.11 -14.64 -0.18
N VAL A 100 -8.69 -14.64 1.03
CA VAL A 100 -8.01 -14.36 2.29
C VAL A 100 -7.64 -15.68 2.94
N SER A 101 -6.49 -16.23 2.54
CA SER A 101 -5.96 -17.50 3.02
C SER A 101 -4.45 -17.61 2.78
N GLU A 102 -3.77 -18.44 3.58
CA GLU A 102 -2.35 -18.77 3.42
C GLU A 102 -2.04 -19.23 1.98
N LYS A 103 -2.88 -20.13 1.46
CA LYS A 103 -2.69 -20.72 0.13
C LYS A 103 -2.65 -19.66 -0.95
N VAL A 104 -3.58 -18.71 -0.91
CA VAL A 104 -3.69 -17.65 -1.91
C VAL A 104 -2.54 -16.65 -1.79
N VAL A 105 -2.17 -16.19 -0.59
CA VAL A 105 -1.04 -15.26 -0.46
C VAL A 105 0.30 -15.91 -0.85
N CYS A 106 0.48 -17.21 -0.56
CA CYS A 106 1.64 -17.96 -1.03
C CYS A 106 1.67 -18.14 -2.55
N GLU A 107 0.52 -18.21 -3.22
CA GLU A 107 0.45 -18.23 -4.69
C GLU A 107 0.69 -16.83 -5.26
N MET A 108 0.14 -15.78 -4.64
CA MET A 108 0.38 -14.38 -5.00
C MET A 108 1.88 -14.05 -4.96
N VAL A 109 2.57 -14.39 -3.88
CA VAL A 109 4.01 -14.10 -3.74
C VAL A 109 4.86 -14.88 -4.75
N ARG A 110 4.51 -16.15 -5.04
CA ARG A 110 5.15 -16.92 -6.12
C ARG A 110 4.91 -16.29 -7.49
N GLY A 111 3.70 -15.81 -7.73
CA GLY A 111 3.31 -15.10 -8.94
C GLY A 111 4.17 -13.85 -9.15
N ALA A 112 4.26 -13.03 -8.10
CA ALA A 112 5.05 -11.80 -8.11
C ALA A 112 6.52 -12.11 -8.41
N LEU A 113 7.16 -13.02 -7.67
CA LEU A 113 8.53 -13.47 -7.94
C LEU A 113 8.72 -14.02 -9.35
N LYS A 114 7.72 -14.70 -9.92
CA LYS A 114 7.83 -15.28 -11.26
C LYS A 114 7.75 -14.24 -12.38
N ARG A 115 7.07 -13.13 -12.14
CA ARG A 115 6.72 -12.11 -13.15
C ARG A 115 7.49 -10.80 -12.98
N SER A 116 8.48 -10.80 -12.08
CA SER A 116 9.33 -9.66 -11.75
C SER A 116 10.81 -10.05 -11.87
N LYS A 117 11.70 -9.07 -11.81
CA LYS A 117 13.15 -9.31 -11.60
C LYS A 117 13.51 -9.42 -10.13
N ALA A 118 12.52 -9.38 -9.24
CA ALA A 118 12.72 -9.30 -7.82
C ALA A 118 13.31 -10.59 -7.23
N SER A 119 14.27 -10.42 -6.32
CA SER A 119 14.80 -11.51 -5.48
C SER A 119 13.87 -11.81 -4.32
N TYR A 120 13.15 -10.79 -3.86
CA TYR A 120 12.18 -10.87 -2.77
C TYR A 120 10.80 -10.39 -3.23
N ALA A 121 9.75 -10.91 -2.61
CA ALA A 121 8.42 -10.36 -2.77
C ALA A 121 7.61 -10.45 -1.49
N VAL A 122 6.58 -9.62 -1.40
CA VAL A 122 5.58 -9.67 -0.33
C VAL A 122 4.18 -9.62 -0.91
N ALA A 123 3.27 -10.41 -0.36
CA ALA A 123 1.87 -10.47 -0.73
C ALA A 123 0.96 -10.18 0.48
N ILE A 124 -0.09 -9.38 0.27
CA ILE A 124 -1.08 -9.01 1.29
C ILE A 124 -2.49 -9.28 0.77
N SER A 125 -3.26 -10.10 1.50
CA SER A 125 -4.69 -10.29 1.23
C SER A 125 -5.50 -10.40 2.51
N GLY A 126 -6.52 -9.55 2.67
CA GLY A 126 -7.26 -9.44 3.91
C GLY A 126 -8.61 -8.74 3.78
N ILE A 127 -9.31 -8.64 4.91
CA ILE A 127 -10.65 -8.09 5.05
C ILE A 127 -10.55 -6.80 5.86
N ALA A 128 -10.40 -5.67 5.18
CA ALA A 128 -10.26 -4.37 5.86
C ALA A 128 -11.61 -3.78 6.34
N GLY A 129 -12.75 -4.40 6.05
CA GLY A 129 -14.06 -3.88 6.43
C GLY A 129 -14.56 -2.71 5.57
N PRO A 130 -15.71 -2.10 5.90
CA PRO A 130 -16.53 -2.41 7.07
C PRO A 130 -17.38 -3.67 6.91
N SER A 131 -17.36 -4.32 5.75
CA SER A 131 -18.08 -5.57 5.47
C SER A 131 -17.13 -6.67 4.97
N GLY A 132 -17.68 -7.86 4.73
CA GLY A 132 -16.97 -8.99 4.13
C GLY A 132 -16.28 -9.93 5.12
N GLY A 133 -16.40 -9.67 6.43
CA GLY A 133 -15.99 -10.62 7.46
C GLY A 133 -17.01 -11.73 7.67
N THR A 134 -16.56 -12.87 8.18
CA THR A 134 -17.38 -13.97 8.71
C THR A 134 -16.94 -14.29 10.15
N ASP A 135 -17.65 -15.19 10.82
CA ASP A 135 -17.25 -15.64 12.18
C ASP A 135 -15.87 -16.32 12.16
N GLU A 136 -15.56 -17.07 11.09
CA GLU A 136 -14.27 -17.72 10.90
C GLU A 136 -13.17 -16.77 10.44
N LYS A 137 -13.53 -15.72 9.68
CA LYS A 137 -12.59 -14.72 9.13
C LYS A 137 -13.15 -13.32 9.39
N PRO A 138 -13.06 -12.81 10.62
CA PRO A 138 -13.63 -11.53 10.97
C PRO A 138 -12.93 -10.38 10.23
N ILE A 139 -13.59 -9.21 10.21
CA ILE A 139 -12.95 -7.95 9.79
C ILE A 139 -11.64 -7.77 10.58
N GLY A 140 -10.61 -7.30 9.88
CA GLY A 140 -9.25 -7.20 10.39
C GLY A 140 -8.37 -8.40 10.08
N THR A 141 -8.94 -9.52 9.60
CA THR A 141 -8.16 -10.70 9.20
C THR A 141 -7.35 -10.39 7.93
N VAL A 142 -6.03 -10.47 8.03
CA VAL A 142 -5.11 -10.25 6.91
C VAL A 142 -4.05 -11.36 6.88
N TRP A 143 -3.93 -12.01 5.73
CA TRP A 143 -2.85 -12.92 5.43
C TRP A 143 -1.71 -12.20 4.73
N PHE A 144 -0.50 -12.59 5.11
CA PHE A 144 0.75 -12.11 4.53
C PHE A 144 1.55 -13.30 4.04
N ALA A 145 2.27 -13.12 2.94
CA ALA A 145 3.35 -14.01 2.57
C ALA A 145 4.55 -13.21 2.11
N TRP A 146 5.74 -13.61 2.55
CA TRP A 146 7.01 -13.11 2.05
C TRP A 146 7.72 -14.24 1.35
N GLY A 147 8.37 -13.94 0.22
CA GLY A 147 9.00 -14.94 -0.60
C GLY A 147 10.38 -14.50 -1.07
N ALA A 148 11.28 -15.46 -1.14
CA ALA A 148 12.50 -15.44 -1.94
C ALA A 148 12.49 -16.67 -2.88
N ARG A 149 13.54 -16.83 -3.69
CA ARG A 149 13.61 -17.86 -4.75
C ARG A 149 13.15 -19.26 -4.32
N GLN A 150 13.51 -19.70 -3.12
CA GLN A 150 13.21 -21.06 -2.63
C GLN A 150 12.50 -21.08 -1.27
N LYS A 151 12.23 -19.91 -0.69
CA LYS A 151 11.65 -19.78 0.64
C LYS A 151 10.40 -18.94 0.56
N ILE A 152 9.33 -19.43 1.17
CA ILE A 152 8.11 -18.66 1.39
C ILE A 152 7.72 -18.87 2.83
N ASP A 153 7.38 -17.78 3.47
CA ASP A 153 6.86 -17.74 4.83
C ASP A 153 5.57 -16.95 4.82
N ALA A 154 4.57 -17.42 5.56
CA ALA A 154 3.23 -16.83 5.57
C ALA A 154 2.66 -16.81 6.99
N VAL A 155 1.89 -15.77 7.28
CA VAL A 155 1.29 -15.58 8.60
C VAL A 155 -0.06 -14.89 8.47
N CYS A 156 -0.98 -15.24 9.37
CA CYS A 156 -2.25 -14.56 9.53
C CYS A 156 -2.18 -13.62 10.72
N MET A 157 -2.64 -12.39 10.54
CA MET A 157 -2.85 -11.44 11.62
C MET A 157 -4.30 -10.98 11.64
N ARG A 158 -4.75 -10.55 12.83
CA ARG A 158 -5.99 -9.82 12.98
C ARG A 158 -5.66 -8.44 13.54
N PHE A 159 -6.05 -7.40 12.81
CA PHE A 159 -5.90 -6.02 13.25
C PHE A 159 -7.23 -5.45 13.72
N GLU A 160 -7.15 -4.53 14.68
CA GLU A 160 -8.29 -3.78 15.18
C GLU A 160 -8.37 -2.39 14.53
N GLY A 161 -9.50 -1.72 14.73
CA GLY A 161 -9.77 -0.39 14.18
C GLY A 161 -10.62 -0.43 12.92
N ASP A 162 -10.74 0.73 12.29
CA ASP A 162 -11.51 0.89 11.06
C ASP A 162 -10.73 0.43 9.81
N ARG A 163 -11.31 0.65 8.63
CA ARG A 163 -10.70 0.26 7.36
C ARG A 163 -9.33 0.92 7.12
N GLN A 164 -9.14 2.17 7.53
CA GLN A 164 -7.86 2.86 7.40
C GLN A 164 -6.84 2.30 8.38
N ASP A 165 -7.24 2.06 9.64
CA ASP A 165 -6.37 1.47 10.67
C ASP A 165 -5.86 0.08 10.28
N ILE A 166 -6.75 -0.78 9.79
CA ILE A 166 -6.39 -2.14 9.37
C ILE A 166 -5.41 -2.09 8.19
N ARG A 167 -5.66 -1.22 7.20
CA ARG A 167 -4.77 -1.06 6.05
C ARG A 167 -3.40 -0.53 6.45
N ALA A 168 -3.33 0.50 7.29
CA ALA A 168 -2.07 1.05 7.78
C ALA A 168 -1.25 0.01 8.56
N SER A 169 -1.91 -0.72 9.47
CA SER A 169 -1.28 -1.77 10.28
C SER A 169 -0.77 -2.91 9.40
N ALA A 170 -1.51 -3.28 8.36
CA ALA A 170 -1.07 -4.29 7.41
C ALA A 170 0.17 -3.87 6.60
N VAL A 171 0.24 -2.62 6.12
CA VAL A 171 1.43 -2.10 5.42
C VAL A 171 2.65 -2.09 6.34
N LEU A 172 2.47 -1.60 7.57
CA LEU A 172 3.53 -1.55 8.59
C LEU A 172 4.09 -2.95 8.88
N PHE A 173 3.21 -3.94 9.10
CA PHE A 173 3.63 -5.32 9.33
C PHE A 173 4.34 -5.94 8.12
N ALA A 174 3.84 -5.67 6.92
CA ALA A 174 4.44 -6.17 5.69
C ALA A 174 5.89 -5.69 5.52
N LEU A 175 6.14 -4.40 5.79
CA LEU A 175 7.48 -3.81 5.74
C LEU A 175 8.41 -4.41 6.81
N GLN A 176 7.96 -4.46 8.06
CA GLN A 176 8.76 -5.06 9.15
C GLN A 176 9.13 -6.52 8.84
N GLY A 177 8.14 -7.31 8.42
CA GLY A 177 8.34 -8.71 8.09
C GLY A 177 9.27 -8.90 6.89
N LEU A 178 9.23 -7.99 5.92
CA LEU A 178 10.10 -8.05 4.75
C LEU A 178 11.55 -7.72 5.13
N ILE A 179 11.79 -6.66 5.89
CA ILE A 179 13.13 -6.30 6.39
C ILE A 179 13.75 -7.46 7.17
N ALA A 180 13.00 -8.06 8.10
CA ALA A 180 13.47 -9.17 8.90
C ALA A 180 13.90 -10.37 8.04
N ARG A 181 13.12 -10.68 7.00
CA ARG A 181 13.38 -11.82 6.10
C ARG A 181 14.51 -11.55 5.13
N VAL A 182 14.63 -10.34 4.58
CA VAL A 182 15.79 -9.99 3.73
C VAL A 182 17.08 -10.15 4.55
N ARG A 183 17.12 -9.64 5.79
CA ARG A 183 18.29 -9.79 6.67
C ARG A 183 18.57 -11.27 6.97
N SER A 184 17.56 -12.05 7.32
CA SER A 184 17.72 -13.46 7.68
C SER A 184 18.06 -14.37 6.49
N TRP A 185 17.55 -14.08 5.29
CA TRP A 185 17.71 -14.95 4.12
C TRP A 185 18.95 -14.62 3.29
N ARG A 186 19.38 -13.34 3.26
CA ARG A 186 20.61 -12.91 2.58
C ARG A 186 21.84 -13.70 3.01
N ASP A 187 21.95 -14.02 4.29
CA ASP A 187 23.14 -14.66 4.86
C ASP A 187 23.23 -16.17 4.50
N ASN A 188 22.36 -16.67 3.59
CA ASN A 188 22.34 -18.05 3.13
C ASN A 188 23.11 -18.24 1.78
N PRO A 189 24.21 -19.02 1.75
CA PRO A 189 25.08 -19.18 0.58
C PRO A 189 24.41 -19.67 -0.72
N GLN A 190 23.23 -20.31 -0.65
CA GLN A 190 22.55 -20.86 -1.82
C GLN A 190 21.76 -19.83 -2.65
N GLU A 191 21.61 -18.58 -2.19
CA GLU A 191 20.81 -17.56 -2.88
C GLU A 191 21.59 -16.62 -3.82
N LYS A 192 22.93 -16.71 -3.85
CA LYS A 192 23.79 -15.97 -4.80
C LYS A 192 23.64 -16.52 -6.22
N ALA A 193 22.50 -16.28 -6.88
CA ALA A 193 22.24 -16.79 -8.22
C ALA A 193 22.02 -15.69 -9.28
N LYS A 194 22.51 -15.99 -10.48
CA LYS A 194 22.62 -15.17 -11.71
C LYS A 194 21.35 -14.39 -12.12
N PRO A 195 21.49 -13.35 -12.97
CA PRO A 195 20.40 -12.54 -13.53
C PRO A 195 19.35 -13.42 -14.22
N ARG A 196 18.07 -13.05 -14.08
CA ARG A 196 16.93 -13.80 -14.64
C ARG A 196 16.43 -13.15 -15.92
N GLU A 197 16.20 -13.94 -16.97
CA GLU A 197 15.39 -13.53 -18.12
C GLU A 197 13.91 -13.50 -17.74
N LEU A 198 13.23 -12.40 -18.07
CA LEU A 198 11.80 -12.25 -17.82
C LEU A 198 11.02 -13.23 -18.71
N PRO A 199 9.99 -13.91 -18.19
CA PRO A 199 8.99 -14.49 -19.08
C PRO A 199 8.32 -13.37 -19.89
N PRO A 200 7.83 -13.65 -21.11
CA PRO A 200 7.13 -12.66 -21.91
C PRO A 200 5.99 -12.03 -21.10
N LEU A 201 5.85 -10.71 -21.25
CA LEU A 201 4.73 -9.96 -20.68
C LEU A 201 3.42 -10.67 -21.02
N LEU A 202 2.43 -10.56 -20.12
CA LEU A 202 1.08 -11.02 -20.42
C LEU A 202 0.72 -10.50 -21.82
N PRO A 203 0.16 -11.36 -22.70
CA PRO A 203 -0.30 -10.88 -23.99
C PRO A 203 -1.22 -9.68 -23.75
N PRO A 204 -1.21 -8.66 -24.63
CA PRO A 204 -2.13 -7.55 -24.50
C PRO A 204 -3.51 -8.14 -24.28
N VAL A 205 -4.22 -7.66 -23.26
CA VAL A 205 -5.64 -7.96 -23.09
C VAL A 205 -6.23 -7.66 -24.46
N ALA A 206 -6.68 -8.71 -25.17
CA ALA A 206 -7.29 -8.53 -26.47
C ALA A 206 -8.32 -7.44 -26.26
N ALA A 207 -8.20 -6.33 -27.00
CA ALA A 207 -9.22 -5.30 -26.98
C ALA A 207 -10.52 -6.07 -27.17
N ALA A 208 -11.33 -6.14 -26.12
CA ALA A 208 -12.65 -6.69 -26.25
C ALA A 208 -13.22 -5.84 -27.38
N SER A 209 -13.44 -6.46 -28.54
CA SER A 209 -14.21 -5.83 -29.58
C SER A 209 -15.47 -5.42 -28.86
N VAL A 210 -15.61 -4.13 -28.62
CA VAL A 210 -16.90 -3.55 -28.32
C VAL A 210 -17.67 -3.88 -29.59
N GLY A 211 -18.34 -5.03 -29.59
CA GLY A 211 -19.33 -5.32 -30.60
C GLY A 211 -20.23 -4.10 -30.54
N ALA A 212 -20.32 -3.39 -31.65
CA ALA A 212 -21.32 -2.36 -31.81
C ALA A 212 -22.65 -3.06 -31.50
N ALA A 213 -23.12 -2.91 -30.26
CA ALA A 213 -24.52 -3.11 -29.96
C ALA A 213 -25.18 -2.01 -30.78
N GLU A 214 -25.72 -2.43 -31.92
CA GLU A 214 -26.62 -1.62 -32.72
C GLU A 214 -27.66 -1.06 -31.75
N LEU A 215 -27.63 0.27 -31.59
CA LEU A 215 -28.63 1.00 -30.84
C LEU A 215 -29.97 0.68 -31.49
N ALA A 216 -30.75 -0.20 -30.86
CA ALA A 216 -32.16 -0.33 -31.16
C ALA A 216 -32.80 1.07 -31.05
N PRO A 217 -33.64 1.48 -32.01
CA PRO A 217 -34.29 2.78 -31.94
C PRO A 217 -35.09 2.87 -30.64
N ALA A 218 -34.96 4.00 -29.95
CA ALA A 218 -35.70 4.28 -28.75
C ALA A 218 -37.21 4.21 -29.04
N ASP A 219 -37.88 3.18 -28.55
CA ASP A 219 -39.32 3.19 -28.40
C ASP A 219 -39.68 4.34 -27.44
N THR A 220 -40.45 5.29 -27.97
CA THR A 220 -41.02 6.42 -27.24
C THR A 220 -41.96 5.91 -26.15
N VAL A 221 -41.42 5.70 -24.95
CA VAL A 221 -42.25 5.58 -23.75
C VAL A 221 -42.66 7.00 -23.34
N ALA A 222 -43.95 7.28 -23.48
CA ALA A 222 -44.56 8.54 -23.05
C ALA A 222 -44.25 8.83 -21.57
N ALA A 223 -43.85 10.06 -21.28
CA ALA A 223 -43.65 10.55 -19.92
C ALA A 223 -44.96 10.43 -19.11
N PRO A 224 -44.93 9.97 -17.84
CA PRO A 224 -46.10 10.04 -16.99
C PRO A 224 -46.41 11.50 -16.65
N ALA A 225 -47.68 11.87 -16.78
CA ALA A 225 -48.19 13.21 -16.48
C ALA A 225 -47.96 13.58 -15.01
N VAL A 226 -47.36 14.76 -14.79
CA VAL A 226 -47.30 15.41 -13.48
C VAL A 226 -48.70 15.96 -13.16
N PRO A 227 -49.32 15.62 -12.01
CA PRO A 227 -50.61 16.19 -11.64
C PRO A 227 -50.45 17.66 -11.23
N ALA A 228 -51.36 18.50 -11.73
CA ALA A 228 -51.44 19.92 -11.43
C ALA A 228 -51.80 20.17 -9.96
N VAL A 229 -51.08 21.11 -9.33
CA VAL A 229 -51.42 21.68 -8.02
C VAL A 229 -52.38 22.86 -8.25
N PRO A 230 -53.54 22.95 -7.57
CA PRO A 230 -54.43 24.10 -7.72
C PRO A 230 -53.97 25.28 -6.85
N GLU A 231 -53.98 26.47 -7.45
CA GLU A 231 -53.89 27.76 -6.77
C GLU A 231 -55.11 28.01 -5.88
N SER A 232 -54.86 28.44 -4.64
CA SER A 232 -55.72 29.42 -3.97
C SER A 232 -54.90 30.21 -2.94
N VAL A 233 -55.28 31.48 -2.86
CA VAL A 233 -54.56 32.63 -2.35
C VAL A 233 -54.84 32.82 -0.86
N GLU A 234 -53.86 33.24 -0.07
CA GLU A 234 -54.07 34.26 0.97
C GLU A 234 -52.76 34.96 1.34
N SER A 235 -52.91 36.25 1.59
CA SER A 235 -51.92 37.33 1.62
C SER A 235 -51.63 37.81 3.04
N VAL A 236 -50.38 38.11 3.42
CA VAL A 236 -50.03 39.19 4.37
C VAL A 236 -48.58 39.71 4.19
N GLU A 237 -48.48 40.97 3.76
CA GLU A 237 -47.55 42.09 4.06
C GLU A 237 -46.09 41.95 4.61
N SER A 238 -45.19 42.65 3.89
CA SER A 238 -44.10 43.60 4.31
C SER A 238 -42.87 43.09 5.10
N VAL A 239 -41.61 43.58 5.03
CA VAL A 239 -40.99 44.89 4.70
C VAL A 239 -39.47 44.72 4.36
N GLU A 240 -38.95 45.58 3.45
CA GLU A 240 -37.59 46.18 3.32
C GLU A 240 -36.30 45.47 2.80
N SER A 241 -35.78 46.08 1.71
CA SER A 241 -34.39 46.49 1.30
C SER A 241 -33.20 45.52 1.47
N VAL A 242 -32.26 45.37 0.53
CA VAL A 242 -31.21 46.37 0.16
C VAL A 242 -30.57 46.04 -1.22
N GLU A 243 -30.33 47.13 -1.95
CA GLU A 243 -29.41 47.46 -3.07
C GLU A 243 -28.70 46.43 -3.97
N SER A 244 -28.72 46.84 -5.24
CA SER A 244 -28.04 46.37 -6.45
C SER A 244 -26.58 46.81 -6.58
N VAL A 245 -25.70 45.95 -7.13
CA VAL A 245 -24.58 46.36 -8.02
C VAL A 245 -24.30 45.25 -9.06
N GLN A 246 -24.27 45.61 -10.34
CA GLN A 246 -23.89 44.79 -11.50
C GLN A 246 -22.37 44.88 -11.79
N PRO A 247 -21.81 43.98 -12.60
CA PRO A 247 -21.05 44.48 -13.75
C PRO A 247 -21.35 43.77 -15.08
N LYS A 248 -21.13 44.53 -16.16
CA LYS A 248 -21.38 44.21 -17.56
C LYS A 248 -20.16 43.58 -18.26
N ASN A 249 -20.48 42.65 -19.17
CA ASN A 249 -19.87 42.23 -20.44
C ASN A 249 -18.49 42.77 -20.89
N GLY A 250 -17.72 41.86 -21.51
CA GLY A 250 -16.72 42.25 -22.52
C GLY A 250 -15.84 41.12 -23.09
N THR A 251 -16.35 40.46 -24.14
CA THR A 251 -15.64 40.00 -25.37
C THR A 251 -14.39 39.08 -25.32
N GLU A 252 -14.59 37.88 -25.86
CA GLU A 252 -13.64 36.99 -26.56
C GLU A 252 -13.18 37.58 -27.93
N PRO A 253 -12.08 37.14 -28.60
CA PRO A 253 -11.95 35.75 -29.12
C PRO A 253 -10.54 35.11 -29.37
N HIS A 254 -10.60 33.78 -29.51
CA HIS A 254 -9.86 32.84 -30.39
C HIS A 254 -8.35 32.50 -30.28
N CYS A 255 -8.13 31.20 -30.04
CA CYS A 255 -7.23 30.19 -30.68
C CYS A 255 -5.70 30.39 -30.82
N GLY A 256 -4.96 29.40 -30.28
CA GLY A 256 -3.63 29.00 -30.74
C GLY A 256 -3.02 27.89 -29.86
N GLU A 257 -2.72 26.72 -30.43
CA GLU A 257 -1.95 25.63 -29.81
C GLU A 257 -0.51 26.07 -29.46
N PRO A 258 0.25 25.25 -28.72
CA PRO A 258 1.46 24.75 -29.36
C PRO A 258 1.75 23.26 -29.13
N SER A 259 2.16 22.62 -30.22
CA SER A 259 3.06 21.46 -30.25
C SER A 259 4.44 21.81 -29.67
N GLY A 260 5.18 20.86 -29.11
CA GLY A 260 6.62 21.05 -28.92
C GLY A 260 7.28 20.10 -27.93
N TYR A 261 7.59 18.90 -28.40
CA TYR A 261 8.60 18.01 -27.84
C TYR A 261 9.99 18.64 -27.98
N VAL A 262 10.77 18.76 -26.91
CA VAL A 262 12.23 18.84 -26.98
C VAL A 262 12.85 18.12 -25.79
N ASP A 263 13.75 17.21 -26.14
CA ASP A 263 14.62 16.42 -25.30
C ASP A 263 16.06 16.94 -25.47
N ALA A 264 16.96 16.44 -24.62
CA ALA A 264 18.43 16.50 -24.67
C ALA A 264 19.15 17.55 -23.80
N ASN A 265 19.73 17.03 -22.72
CA ASN A 265 21.17 17.03 -22.42
C ASN A 265 22.02 18.13 -23.08
N ALA A 266 22.57 19.01 -22.25
CA ALA A 266 23.85 19.66 -22.52
C ALA A 266 24.72 19.67 -21.25
N CYS A 267 25.76 18.84 -21.29
CA CYS A 267 26.95 18.91 -20.46
C CYS A 267 27.74 20.17 -20.86
N VAL A 268 28.12 21.02 -19.90
CA VAL A 268 29.33 21.86 -20.02
C VAL A 268 30.01 21.95 -18.65
N THR A 269 31.32 21.80 -18.74
CA THR A 269 32.39 21.65 -17.76
C THR A 269 32.93 22.97 -17.19
N GLU A 270 33.78 22.82 -16.15
CA GLU A 270 34.84 23.75 -15.66
C GLU A 270 34.39 24.91 -14.77
N LYS A 271 35.13 25.41 -13.76
CA LYS A 271 36.31 25.01 -12.95
C LYS A 271 36.50 26.13 -11.90
N SER A 272 37.15 25.80 -10.79
CA SER A 272 37.97 26.69 -9.93
C SER A 272 37.22 27.74 -9.08
N ALA A 273 37.66 28.18 -7.91
CA ALA A 273 38.72 27.80 -6.97
C ALA A 273 38.54 28.67 -5.71
N GLY A 274 39.07 28.20 -4.58
CA GLY A 274 39.40 28.98 -3.38
C GLY A 274 38.21 29.33 -2.47
N ASP A 275 38.34 29.44 -1.16
CA ASP A 275 39.43 29.19 -0.22
C ASP A 275 38.82 29.32 1.19
N VAL A 276 39.56 28.85 2.19
CA VAL A 276 39.49 29.22 3.63
C VAL A 276 38.45 28.50 4.52
N MET A 277 38.96 27.53 5.27
CA MET A 277 38.53 27.20 6.64
C MET A 277 39.23 28.15 7.63
N PRO A 278 38.66 28.37 8.84
CA PRO A 278 39.41 27.87 9.99
C PRO A 278 38.57 27.14 11.04
N GLU A 279 39.31 26.32 11.79
CA GLU A 279 38.92 25.43 12.88
C GLU A 279 38.35 26.15 14.12
N GLY A 280 37.54 25.42 14.89
CA GLY A 280 37.15 25.77 16.26
C GLY A 280 36.52 24.57 16.97
N ALA A 281 37.34 23.86 17.74
CA ALA A 281 36.96 22.67 18.52
C ALA A 281 36.19 23.01 19.81
N ALA A 282 35.23 22.17 20.18
CA ALA A 282 34.89 21.84 21.58
C ALA A 282 34.05 20.55 21.64
N GLU A 283 34.60 19.56 22.34
CA GLU A 283 34.06 18.23 22.71
C GLU A 283 33.02 18.32 23.86
N PRO A 284 32.32 17.21 24.19
CA PRO A 284 30.95 17.23 24.72
C PRO A 284 30.83 17.22 26.24
N HIS A 285 29.69 17.69 26.74
CA HIS A 285 29.28 17.56 28.14
C HIS A 285 28.41 16.31 28.37
N GLU A 286 28.89 15.45 29.26
CA GLU A 286 28.20 14.29 29.84
C GLU A 286 27.36 14.67 31.10
N LEU A 287 26.17 14.05 31.18
CA LEU A 287 25.50 13.44 32.36
C LEU A 287 24.91 14.35 33.48
N PRO A 288 23.80 13.94 34.17
CA PRO A 288 23.68 12.62 34.81
C PRO A 288 22.35 11.85 34.74
N LEU A 289 22.56 10.55 34.98
CA LEU A 289 21.62 9.48 35.31
C LEU A 289 20.85 9.79 36.61
N ALA A 290 19.57 9.43 36.64
CA ALA A 290 18.75 9.39 37.85
C ALA A 290 18.15 7.99 38.02
N GLU A 291 17.98 7.64 39.29
CA GLU A 291 18.05 6.32 39.91
C GLU A 291 16.86 5.37 39.71
N GLU A 292 17.14 4.09 39.96
CA GLU A 292 16.17 3.02 40.18
C GLU A 292 15.30 3.29 41.42
N GLY A 293 13.98 3.08 41.26
CA GLY A 293 13.02 3.05 42.36
C GLY A 293 12.01 1.92 42.16
N ALA A 294 12.15 0.85 42.94
CA ALA A 294 11.23 -0.26 43.02
C ALA A 294 9.93 0.15 43.75
N ILE A 295 8.75 -0.14 43.16
CA ILE A 295 7.48 -0.22 43.88
C ILE A 295 6.62 -1.36 43.32
N SER A 296 5.91 -2.00 44.23
CA SER A 296 5.29 -3.32 44.21
C SER A 296 3.99 -3.49 43.43
N SER A 297 3.76 -4.74 43.00
CA SER A 297 2.51 -5.52 43.03
C SER A 297 1.14 -4.85 42.78
N GLY A 298 0.42 -5.32 41.76
CA GLY A 298 -1.04 -5.19 41.71
C GLY A 298 -1.68 -5.58 40.38
N ASN A 299 -2.31 -6.76 40.35
CA ASN A 299 -3.39 -7.20 39.45
C ASN A 299 -3.19 -7.13 37.93
N GLY A 300 -2.57 -8.18 37.37
CA GLY A 300 -2.69 -8.52 35.95
C GLY A 300 -3.96 -9.34 35.67
N LEU A 301 -4.94 -8.74 35.00
CA LEU A 301 -5.95 -9.47 34.24
C LEU A 301 -5.24 -10.25 33.13
N GLN A 302 -5.15 -11.57 33.29
CA GLN A 302 -4.70 -12.49 32.26
C GLN A 302 -5.77 -12.58 31.15
N GLN A 303 -5.59 -11.85 30.05
CA GLN A 303 -6.32 -12.14 28.81
C GLN A 303 -5.63 -13.33 28.11
N LYS A 304 -6.35 -14.45 28.05
CA LYS A 304 -5.95 -15.66 27.31
C LYS A 304 -5.83 -15.35 25.82
N LEU A 305 -4.61 -15.39 25.29
CA LEU A 305 -4.34 -15.49 23.86
C LEU A 305 -4.53 -16.95 23.44
N VAL A 306 -5.56 -17.22 22.63
CA VAL A 306 -5.78 -18.54 22.03
C VAL A 306 -4.88 -18.65 20.79
N VAL A 307 -3.79 -19.42 20.93
CA VAL A 307 -2.98 -19.89 19.81
C VAL A 307 -3.52 -21.26 19.42
N THR A 308 -4.23 -21.35 18.30
CA THR A 308 -4.61 -22.64 17.73
C THR A 308 -3.39 -23.21 16.99
N LEU A 309 -2.87 -24.32 17.49
CA LEU A 309 -1.79 -25.12 16.89
C LEU A 309 -2.24 -25.83 15.62
#